data_AF-A0A2W4PAN0-F1
#
_entry.id   AF-A0A2W4PAN0-F1
#
_cell.length_a   1.000
_cell.length_b   1.000
_cell.length_c   1.000
_cell.angle_alpha   90.00
_cell.angle_beta   90.00
_cell.angle_gamma   90.00
#
_symmetry.space_group_name_H-M   'P 1'
#
loop_
_entity.id
_entity.type
_entity.pdbx_description
1 polymer ?
#
loop_
_entity_poly.entity_id
_entity_poly.type
_entity_poly.pdbx_seq_one_letter_code
_entity_poly.pdbx_strand_id
1 'polypeptide(L)'
;MPELPEVETTRRHLEPVLVGRVIERAEVTHPRTARRNASTREVEERLAGRRVLALRRHGKFLVGDLDDGWTLIAHLGMSGRFP
;
A
#
# COMPACT_ATOMS: atom_id res chain seq x y z
N MET A 1 -15.62 -0.50 9.74
CA MET A 1 -15.21 0.12 8.47
C MET A 1 -14.33 1.29 8.84
N PRO A 2 -13.02 1.27 8.54
CA PRO A 2 -12.18 2.45 8.73
C PRO A 2 -12.78 3.58 7.90
N GLU A 3 -13.14 4.67 8.57
CA GLU A 3 -13.57 5.89 7.91
C GLU A 3 -12.35 6.72 7.53
N LEU A 4 -12.60 7.90 6.95
CA LEU A 4 -11.56 8.84 6.55
C LEU A 4 -10.55 9.13 7.69
N PRO A 5 -10.97 9.34 8.96
CA PRO A 5 -10.05 9.60 10.06
C PRO A 5 -9.14 8.42 10.41
N GLU A 6 -9.64 7.18 10.37
CA GLU A 6 -8.85 5.99 10.66
C GLU A 6 -7.81 5.75 9.56
N VAL A 7 -8.19 5.92 8.29
CA VAL A 7 -7.22 5.82 7.18
C VAL A 7 -6.13 6.89 7.29
N GLU A 8 -6.48 8.12 7.68
CA GLU A 8 -5.48 9.17 7.93
C GLU A 8 -4.57 8.85 9.11
N THR A 9 -5.11 8.27 10.18
CA THR A 9 -4.33 7.82 11.34
C THR A 9 -3.34 6.73 10.92
N THR A 10 -3.81 5.73 10.18
CA THR A 10 -2.95 4.69 9.59
C THR A 10 -1.86 5.29 8.70
N ARG A 11 -2.20 6.24 7.82
CA ARG A 11 -1.23 6.92 6.95
C ARG A 11 -0.14 7.59 7.77
N ARG A 12 -0.49 8.37 8.80
CA ARG A 12 0.46 9.05 9.69
C ARG A 12 1.35 8.08 10.47
N HIS A 13 0.82 6.92 10.84
CA HIS A 13 1.59 5.89 11.55
C HIS A 13 2.62 5.21 10.62
N LEU A 14 2.23 4.94 9.38
CA LEU A 14 3.07 4.22 8.41
C LEU A 14 4.10 5.11 7.71
N GLU A 15 3.77 6.37 7.43
CA GLU A 15 4.64 7.30 6.72
C GLU A 15 6.08 7.33 7.26
N PRO A 16 6.36 7.52 8.56
CA PRO A 16 7.71 7.63 9.08
C PRO A 16 8.54 6.34 8.97
N VAL A 17 7.88 5.17 8.83
CA VAL A 17 8.56 3.87 8.74
C VAL A 17 8.68 3.35 7.30
N LEU A 18 7.84 3.85 6.39
CA LEU A 18 7.83 3.43 4.98
C LEU A 18 8.56 4.40 4.05
N VAL A 19 8.36 5.73 4.20
CA VAL A 19 8.91 6.71 3.25
C VAL A 19 10.44 6.72 3.30
N GLY A 20 11.06 6.71 2.12
CA GLY A 20 12.51 6.61 1.92
C GLY A 20 13.07 5.19 1.97
N ARG A 21 12.28 4.19 2.40
CA ARG A 21 12.69 2.78 2.44
C ARG A 21 12.50 2.09 1.09
N VAL A 22 13.33 1.06 0.86
CA VAL A 22 13.19 0.12 -0.26
C VAL A 22 12.40 -1.09 0.21
N ILE A 23 11.40 -1.49 -0.57
CA ILE A 23 10.65 -2.73 -0.36
C ILE A 23 11.56 -3.89 -0.77
N GLU A 24 12.17 -4.59 0.18
CA GLU A 24 13.05 -5.72 -0.12
C GLU A 24 12.28 -6.88 -0.77
N ARG A 25 11.10 -7.18 -0.25
CA ARG A 25 10.21 -8.25 -0.71
C ARG A 25 8.76 -7.86 -0.49
N ALA A 26 7.89 -8.29 -1.41
CA ALA A 26 6.44 -8.25 -1.26
C ALA A 26 5.88 -9.67 -1.36
N GLU A 27 4.82 -9.95 -0.60
CA GLU A 27 4.12 -11.23 -0.62
C GLU A 27 2.62 -11.00 -0.50
N VAL A 28 1.85 -11.55 -1.44
CA VAL A 28 0.39 -11.46 -1.47
C VAL A 28 -0.19 -12.81 -1.03
N THR A 29 -0.49 -12.89 0.28
CA THR A 29 -0.93 -14.14 0.92
C THR A 29 -2.38 -14.53 0.60
N HIS A 30 -3.19 -13.61 0.06
CA HIS A 30 -4.56 -13.92 -0.35
C HIS A 30 -4.86 -13.35 -1.75
N PRO A 31 -5.29 -14.19 -2.72
CA PRO A 31 -5.56 -13.76 -4.10
C PRO A 31 -6.58 -12.63 -4.28
N ARG A 32 -7.50 -12.45 -3.32
CA ARG A 32 -8.50 -11.37 -3.37
C ARG A 32 -7.94 -9.98 -3.03
N THR A 33 -6.69 -9.91 -2.57
CA THR A 33 -6.01 -8.66 -2.24
C THR A 33 -5.55 -7.93 -3.50
N ALA A 34 -5.14 -8.68 -4.53
CA ALA A 34 -4.85 -8.12 -5.83
C ALA A 34 -6.16 -7.75 -6.55
N ARG A 35 -6.17 -6.61 -7.25
CA ARG A 35 -7.29 -6.25 -8.14
C ARG A 35 -7.40 -7.29 -9.25
N ARG A 36 -8.61 -7.47 -9.78
CA ARG A 36 -8.98 -8.46 -10.81
C ARG A 36 -8.12 -8.45 -12.08
N ASN A 37 -7.38 -7.38 -12.35
CA ASN A 37 -6.61 -7.20 -13.59
C ASN A 37 -5.10 -7.41 -13.41
N ALA A 38 -4.64 -7.79 -12.21
CA ALA A 38 -3.24 -8.11 -11.93
C ALA A 38 -3.16 -9.47 -11.24
N SER A 39 -2.14 -10.26 -11.58
CA SER A 39 -1.85 -11.48 -10.82
C SER A 39 -1.20 -11.13 -9.48
N THR A 40 -1.32 -12.00 -8.47
CA THR A 40 -0.61 -11.82 -7.19
C THR A 40 0.89 -11.68 -7.40
N ARG A 41 1.46 -12.52 -8.28
CA ARG A 41 2.87 -12.50 -8.66
C ARG A 41 3.30 -11.18 -9.30
N GLU A 42 2.47 -10.62 -10.18
CA GLU A 42 2.76 -9.31 -10.80
C GLU A 42 2.81 -8.19 -9.77
N VAL A 43 1.95 -8.23 -8.74
CA VAL A 43 1.99 -7.27 -7.64
C VAL A 43 3.29 -7.41 -6.84
N GLU A 44 3.69 -8.64 -6.52
CA GLU A 44 4.93 -8.92 -5.78
C GLU A 44 6.17 -8.45 -6.54
N GLU A 45 6.26 -8.82 -7.82
CA GLU A 45 7.39 -8.47 -8.70
C GLU A 45 7.49 -6.96 -8.94
N ARG A 46 6.35 -6.25 -9.07
CA ARG A 46 6.36 -4.79 -9.24
C ARG A 46 6.72 -4.02 -7.98
N LEU A 47 6.49 -4.58 -6.79
CA LEU A 47 6.79 -3.90 -5.54
C LEU A 47 8.23 -4.15 -5.06
N ALA A 48 8.76 -5.35 -5.31
CA ALA A 48 10.11 -5.71 -4.88
C ALA A 48 11.17 -4.78 -5.49
N GLY A 49 12.09 -4.30 -4.66
CA GLY A 49 13.17 -3.39 -5.03
C GLY A 49 12.72 -1.94 -5.33
N ARG A 50 11.47 -1.56 -5.05
CA ARG A 50 10.99 -0.17 -5.21
C ARG A 50 11.19 0.64 -3.94
N ARG A 51 11.55 1.91 -4.09
CA ARG A 51 11.58 2.87 -2.96
C ARG A 51 10.24 3.58 -2.82
N VAL A 52 9.73 3.67 -1.60
CA VAL A 52 8.54 4.49 -1.30
C VAL A 52 8.95 5.96 -1.18
N LEU A 53 8.42 6.81 -2.05
CA LEU A 53 8.72 8.25 -2.09
C LEU A 53 7.77 9.07 -1.22
N ALA A 54 6.50 8.70 -1.18
CA ALA A 54 5.49 9.40 -0.41
C ALA A 54 4.34 8.46 -0.01
N LEU A 55 3.67 8.79 1.09
CA LEU A 55 2.47 8.10 1.53
C LEU A 55 1.32 9.08 1.75
N ARG A 56 0.32 9.00 0.88
CA ARG A 56 -0.84 9.89 0.81
C ARG A 56 -2.13 9.14 1.11
N ARG A 57 -3.21 9.90 1.28
CA ARG A 57 -4.57 9.37 1.38
C ARG A 57 -5.44 10.03 0.31
N HIS A 58 -6.27 9.23 -0.35
CA HIS A 58 -7.34 9.72 -1.20
C HIS A 58 -8.66 9.06 -0.79
N GLY A 59 -9.57 9.81 -0.17
CA GLY A 59 -10.77 9.20 0.41
C GLY A 59 -10.40 8.08 1.39
N LYS A 60 -10.90 6.86 1.14
CA LYS A 60 -10.64 5.65 1.95
C LYS A 60 -9.47 4.80 1.44
N PHE A 61 -8.67 5.36 0.53
CA PHE A 61 -7.50 4.68 -0.03
C PHE A 61 -6.22 5.23 0.58
N LEU A 62 -5.32 4.32 0.93
CA LEU A 62 -3.91 4.60 1.18
C LEU A 62 -3.17 4.55 -0.16
N VAL A 63 -2.33 5.54 -0.42
CA VAL A 63 -1.68 5.77 -1.72
C VAL A 63 -0.18 5.94 -1.52
N GLY A 64 0.63 5.00 -2.00
CA GLY A 64 2.08 5.04 -1.92
C GLY A 64 2.71 5.33 -3.28
N ASP A 65 3.46 6.43 -3.38
CA ASP A 65 4.18 6.77 -4.61
C ASP A 65 5.55 6.06 -4.62
N LEU A 66 5.91 5.45 -5.75
CA LEU A 66 7.14 4.66 -5.92
C LEU A 66 8.15 5.39 -6.82
N ASP A 67 9.42 4.98 -6.72
CA ASP A 67 10.54 5.62 -7.42
C ASP A 67 10.62 5.39 -8.93
N ASP A 68 9.76 4.53 -9.47
CA ASP A 68 9.61 4.27 -10.90
C ASP A 68 8.35 4.89 -11.52
N GLY A 69 7.70 5.79 -10.79
CA GLY A 69 6.50 6.51 -11.23
C GLY A 69 5.19 5.71 -11.07
N TRP A 70 5.25 4.47 -10.56
CA TRP A 70 4.06 3.72 -10.20
C TRP A 70 3.51 4.14 -8.82
N THR A 71 2.25 3.82 -8.60
CA THR A 71 1.56 4.09 -7.33
C THR A 71 0.92 2.81 -6.79
N LEU A 72 1.22 2.46 -5.54
CA LEU A 72 0.52 1.44 -4.78
C LEU A 72 -0.78 2.03 -4.21
N ILE A 73 -1.91 1.41 -4.51
CA ILE A 73 -3.22 1.81 -3.96
C ILE A 73 -3.77 0.68 -3.11
N ALA A 74 -4.02 0.94 -1.84
CA ALA A 74 -4.60 -0.02 -0.89
C ALA A 74 -5.91 0.50 -0.29
N HIS A 75 -6.91 -0.38 -0.19
CA HIS A 75 -8.18 -0.10 0.49
C HIS A 75 -8.36 -1.07 1.65
N LEU A 76 -8.56 -0.56 2.86
CA LEU A 76 -8.60 -1.39 4.07
C LEU A 76 -9.89 -2.20 4.23
N GLY A 77 -10.92 -1.94 3.42
CA GLY A 77 -12.19 -2.66 3.51
C GLY A 77 -12.87 -2.39 4.84
N MET A 78 -13.47 -3.41 5.46
CA MET A 78 -14.19 -3.23 6.73
C MET A 78 -13.31 -3.42 7.98
N SER A 79 -12.27 -4.25 7.89
CA SER A 79 -11.46 -4.75 9.01
C SER A 79 -9.96 -4.79 8.75
N GLY A 80 -9.51 -4.35 7.56
CA GLY A 80 -8.09 -4.25 7.25
C GLY A 80 -7.40 -3.26 8.19
N ARG A 81 -6.22 -3.66 8.64
CA ARG A 81 -5.39 -2.91 9.59
C ARG A 81 -3.94 -3.15 9.25
N PHE A 82 -3.11 -2.19 9.63
CA PHE A 82 -1.66 -2.40 9.71
C PHE A 82 -1.31 -2.62 11.19
N PRO A 83 -0.37 -3.53 11.48
CA PRO A 83 0.11 -3.76 12.84
C PRO A 83 0.87 -2.54 13.39
#